data_AF-A0A1V5MQK0-F1
#
_entry.id   AF-A0A1V5MQK0-F1
#
_cell.length_a   1.000
_cell.length_b   1.000
_cell.length_c   1.000
_cell.angle_alpha   90.00
_cell.angle_beta   90.00
_cell.angle_gamma   90.00
#
_symmetry.space_group_name_H-M   'P 1'
#
loop_
_entity.id
_entity.type
_entity.pdbx_description
1 polymer ?
#
loop_
_entity_poly.entity_id
_entity_poly.type
_entity_poly.pdbx_seq_one_letter_code
_entity_poly.pdbx_strand_id
1 'polypeptide(L)'
;MVFVTPIRGPRQTKAAQQAGFKKTNTLHSVSVAAADRPGLGARLTRHLAQAGINLRGFSGASIGKNTVFHMAFTTAAAAGKAIRCLKNF
;
A
#
# COMPACT_ATOMS: atom_id res chain seq x y z
N MET A 1 13.70 -7.99 2.45
CA MET A 1 12.81 -8.18 1.28
C MET A 1 12.33 -6.82 0.82
N VAL A 2 12.43 -6.50 -0.47
CA VAL A 2 12.06 -5.19 -1.05
C VAL A 2 10.90 -5.38 -2.03
N PHE A 3 9.92 -4.47 -2.00
CA PHE A 3 8.81 -4.43 -2.94
C PHE A 3 8.83 -3.10 -3.69
N VAL A 4 8.47 -3.13 -4.98
CA VAL A 4 8.39 -1.93 -5.81
C VAL A 4 6.99 -1.84 -6.41
N THR A 5 6.28 -0.76 -6.11
CA THR A 5 4.93 -0.48 -6.61
C THR A 5 4.71 1.03 -6.72
N PRO A 6 3.95 1.53 -7.70
CA PRO A 6 3.32 0.79 -8.79
C PRO A 6 4.29 0.54 -9.96
N ILE A 7 4.15 -0.62 -10.61
CA ILE A 7 4.76 -0.90 -11.92
C ILE A 7 3.65 -0.83 -12.97
N ARG A 8 3.80 0.05 -13.95
CA ARG A 8 2.78 0.38 -14.95
C ARG A 8 3.29 0.16 -16.38
N GLY A 9 2.54 -0.64 -17.12
CA GLY A 9 2.79 -0.90 -18.54
C GLY A 9 4.00 -1.78 -18.84
N PRO A 10 4.22 -2.10 -20.13
CA PRO A 10 5.25 -3.07 -20.54
C PRO A 10 6.67 -2.61 -20.25
N ARG A 11 6.96 -1.31 -20.43
CA ARG A 11 8.31 -0.74 -20.25
C ARG A 11 8.79 -0.89 -18.80
N GLN A 12 7.97 -0.49 -17.83
CA GLN A 12 8.33 -0.59 -16.41
C GLN A 12 8.39 -2.05 -15.96
N THR A 13 7.51 -2.90 -16.48
CA THR A 13 7.51 -4.35 -16.20
C THR A 13 8.81 -5.01 -16.65
N LYS A 14 9.27 -4.71 -17.88
CA LYS A 14 10.53 -5.24 -18.41
C LYS A 14 11.72 -4.77 -17.59
N ALA A 15 11.78 -3.49 -17.22
CA ALA A 15 12.84 -2.96 -16.37
C ALA A 15 12.88 -3.65 -14.98
N ALA A 16 11.72 -3.87 -14.36
CA ALA A 16 11.63 -4.57 -13.08
C ALA A 16 12.14 -6.02 -13.19
N GLN A 17 11.76 -6.74 -14.26
CA GLN A 17 12.25 -8.10 -14.52
C GLN A 17 13.76 -8.13 -14.73
N GLN A 18 14.32 -7.19 -15.50
CA GLN A 18 15.77 -7.06 -15.71
C GLN A 18 16.52 -6.76 -14.41
N ALA A 19 15.91 -6.03 -13.48
CA ALA A 19 16.44 -5.78 -12.14
C ALA A 19 16.23 -6.96 -11.17
N GLY A 20 15.70 -8.11 -11.62
CA GLY A 20 15.52 -9.31 -10.83
C GLY A 20 14.22 -9.38 -10.02
N PHE A 21 13.31 -8.42 -10.16
CA PHE A 21 12.02 -8.47 -9.48
C PHE A 21 11.10 -9.52 -10.13
N LYS A 22 10.36 -10.24 -9.26
CA LYS A 22 9.31 -11.17 -9.67
C LYS A 22 7.97 -10.68 -9.15
N LYS A 23 6.92 -10.82 -9.97
CA LYS A 23 5.55 -10.54 -9.55
C LYS A 23 5.15 -11.56 -8.47
N THR A 24 4.61 -11.08 -7.36
CA THR A 24 4.06 -11.91 -6.29
C THR A 24 2.55 -12.04 -6.42
N ASN A 25 2.02 -13.21 -6.06
CA ASN A 25 0.58 -13.48 -5.96
C ASN A 25 0.11 -13.62 -4.50
N THR A 26 1.02 -13.48 -3.53
CA THR A 26 0.73 -13.69 -2.10
C THR A 26 0.73 -12.41 -1.27
N LEU A 27 1.10 -11.29 -1.90
CA LEU A 27 1.08 -9.97 -1.28
C LEU A 27 0.33 -9.00 -2.19
N HIS A 28 -0.75 -8.44 -1.65
CA HIS A 28 -1.58 -7.44 -2.33
C HIS A 28 -1.36 -6.10 -1.65
N SER A 29 -0.84 -5.12 -2.38
CA SER A 29 -0.48 -3.80 -1.83
C SER A 29 -1.53 -2.75 -2.18
N VAL A 30 -1.85 -1.89 -1.21
CA VAL A 30 -2.61 -0.65 -1.37
C VAL A 30 -1.73 0.50 -0.91
N SER A 31 -1.61 1.55 -1.73
CA SER A 31 -0.86 2.75 -1.37
C SER A 31 -1.78 3.96 -1.19
N VAL A 32 -1.58 4.74 -0.14
CA VAL A 32 -2.26 6.02 0.10
C VAL A 32 -1.22 7.12 0.07
N ALA A 33 -1.40 8.10 -0.83
CA ALA A 33 -0.62 9.33 -0.86
C ALA A 33 -1.48 10.48 -0.31
N ALA A 34 -0.94 11.27 0.60
CA ALA A 34 -1.64 12.35 1.27
C ALA A 34 -0.70 13.46 1.72
N ALA A 35 -1.24 14.59 2.17
CA ALA A 35 -0.47 15.59 2.90
C ALA A 35 0.02 14.99 4.23
N ASP A 36 1.27 15.25 4.59
CA ASP A 36 1.83 14.76 5.85
C ASP A 36 1.27 15.58 7.02
N ARG A 37 0.67 14.88 7.99
CA ARG A 37 0.00 15.49 9.15
C ARG A 37 0.19 14.61 10.38
N PRO A 38 0.42 15.22 11.56
CA PRO A 38 0.50 14.48 12.81
C PRO A 38 -0.69 13.52 13.00
N GLY A 39 -0.38 12.27 13.35
CA GLY A 39 -1.39 11.25 13.63
C GLY A 39 -2.09 10.64 12.40
N LEU A 40 -1.76 11.04 11.17
CA LEU A 40 -2.41 10.51 9.97
C LEU A 40 -2.31 8.98 9.89
N GLY A 41 -1.12 8.41 10.05
CA GLY A 41 -0.92 6.95 10.03
C GLY A 41 -1.75 6.23 11.10
N ALA A 42 -1.84 6.78 12.31
CA ALA A 42 -2.63 6.23 13.40
C ALA A 42 -4.14 6.26 13.11
N ARG A 43 -4.65 7.37 12.55
CA ARG A 43 -6.06 7.47 12.12
C ARG A 43 -6.37 6.44 11.02
N LEU A 44 -5.46 6.30 10.06
CA LEU A 44 -5.60 5.40 8.90
C LEU A 44 -5.68 3.93 9.35
N THR A 45 -4.75 3.50 10.20
CA THR A 45 -4.72 2.13 10.73
C THR A 45 -5.87 1.86 11.69
N ARG A 46 -6.30 2.85 12.50
CA ARG A 46 -7.49 2.73 13.35
C ARG A 46 -8.76 2.50 12.52
N HIS A 47 -8.93 3.22 11.43
CA HIS A 47 -10.10 3.08 10.56
C HIS A 47 -10.18 1.67 9.94
N LEU A 48 -9.05 1.15 9.47
CA LEU A 48 -8.95 -0.24 8.99
C LEU A 48 -9.26 -1.27 10.09
N ALA A 49 -8.75 -1.06 11.30
CA ALA A 49 -9.00 -1.95 12.43
C ALA A 49 -10.48 -1.98 12.82
N GLN A 50 -11.16 -0.82 12.85
CA GLN A 50 -12.60 -0.73 13.11
C GLN A 50 -13.44 -1.49 12.07
N ALA A 51 -12.97 -1.57 10.82
CA ALA A 51 -13.59 -2.35 9.77
C ALA A 51 -13.25 -3.86 9.82
N GLY A 52 -12.49 -4.30 10.83
CA GLY A 52 -12.04 -5.68 10.98
C GLY A 52 -11.09 -6.13 9.87
N ILE A 53 -10.21 -5.24 9.40
CA ILE A 53 -9.27 -5.53 8.30
C ILE A 53 -7.86 -5.70 8.88
N ASN A 54 -7.31 -6.90 8.73
CA ASN A 54 -5.95 -7.20 9.14
C ASN A 54 -4.92 -6.66 8.13
N LEU A 55 -3.83 -6.10 8.64
CA LEU A 55 -2.66 -5.70 7.86
C LEU A 55 -1.61 -6.81 7.90
N ARG A 56 -1.11 -7.22 6.72
CA ARG A 56 0.07 -8.10 6.61
C ARG A 56 1.37 -7.31 6.82
N GLY A 57 1.35 -6.02 6.48
CA GLY A 57 2.48 -5.12 6.63
C GLY A 57 2.06 -3.68 6.39
N PHE A 58 2.80 -2.76 6.98
CA PHE A 58 2.57 -1.33 6.88
C PHE A 58 3.92 -0.63 6.84
N SER A 59 4.11 0.27 5.89
CA SER A 59 5.24 1.21 5.87
C SER A 59 4.76 2.59 5.45
N GLY A 60 5.42 3.61 5.96
CA GLY A 60 5.14 5.00 5.63
C GLY A 60 6.45 5.75 5.40
N ALA A 61 6.43 6.68 4.46
CA ALA A 61 7.55 7.60 4.22
C ALA A 61 7.03 9.02 4.03
N SER A 62 7.57 9.95 4.81
CA SER A 62 7.38 11.38 4.62
C SER A 62 8.32 11.89 3.54
N ILE A 63 7.77 12.64 2.59
CA ILE A 63 8.44 13.18 1.40
C ILE A 63 8.04 14.66 1.30
N GLY A 64 8.86 15.54 1.89
CA GLY A 64 8.53 16.96 2.00
C GLY A 64 7.26 17.17 2.83
N LYS A 65 6.26 17.86 2.26
CA LYS A 65 4.95 18.09 2.90
C LYS A 65 3.94 16.96 2.67
N ASN A 66 4.36 15.86 2.05
CA ASN A 66 3.52 14.74 1.67
C ASN A 66 3.98 13.47 2.37
N THR A 67 3.11 12.46 2.40
CA THR A 67 3.44 11.12 2.87
C THR A 67 2.85 10.07 1.94
N VAL A 68 3.50 8.93 1.86
CA VAL A 68 2.98 7.73 1.21
C VAL A 68 3.00 6.58 2.19
N PHE A 69 1.84 5.96 2.40
CA PHE A 69 1.70 4.71 3.14
C PHE A 69 1.52 3.54 2.18
N HIS A 70 2.29 2.48 2.35
CA HIS A 70 2.09 1.19 1.69
C HIS A 70 1.55 0.18 2.69
N MET A 71 0.44 -0.45 2.35
CA MET A 71 -0.24 -1.45 3.16
C MET A 71 -0.32 -2.76 2.39
N ALA A 72 0.19 -3.83 3.00
CA ALA A 72 0.14 -5.17 2.44
C ALA A 72 -1.03 -5.96 3.05
N PHE A 73 -1.67 -6.77 2.21
CA PHE A 73 -2.75 -7.69 2.57
C PHE A 73 -2.45 -9.09 2.02
N THR A 74 -2.98 -10.11 2.69
CA THR A 74 -2.81 -11.52 2.31
C THR A 74 -3.68 -11.95 1.13
N THR A 75 -4.79 -11.24 0.86
CA THR A 75 -5.70 -11.57 -0.25
C THR A 75 -6.11 -10.32 -1.02
N ALA A 76 -6.44 -10.51 -2.30
CA ALA A 76 -6.99 -9.46 -3.14
C ALA A 76 -8.33 -8.93 -2.58
N ALA A 77 -9.14 -9.80 -1.99
CA ALA A 77 -10.41 -9.41 -1.36
C ALA A 77 -10.20 -8.47 -0.16
N ALA A 78 -9.22 -8.75 0.70
CA ALA A 78 -8.87 -7.88 1.82
C ALA A 78 -8.35 -6.52 1.34
N ALA A 79 -7.48 -6.50 0.32
CA ALA A 79 -7.02 -5.26 -0.31
C ALA A 79 -8.19 -4.46 -0.92
N GLY A 80 -9.14 -5.12 -1.59
CA GLY A 80 -10.34 -4.48 -2.11
C GLY A 80 -11.24 -3.90 -1.02
N LYS A 81 -11.42 -4.61 0.11
CA LYS A 81 -12.16 -4.10 1.28
C LYS A 81 -11.45 -2.88 1.88
N ALA A 82 -10.12 -2.91 1.98
CA ALA A 82 -9.32 -1.79 2.44
C ALA A 82 -9.48 -0.57 1.53
N ILE A 83 -9.40 -0.74 0.21
CA ILE A 83 -9.62 0.37 -0.74
C ILE A 83 -10.99 1.03 -0.53
N ARG A 84 -12.05 0.23 -0.37
CA ARG A 84 -13.40 0.77 -0.11
C ARG A 84 -13.49 1.49 1.24
N CYS A 85 -12.89 0.93 2.28
CA CYS A 85 -12.82 1.54 3.61
C CYS A 85 -12.12 2.90 3.56
N LEU A 86 -10.94 2.96 2.92
CA LEU A 86 -10.09 4.14 2.88
C LEU A 86 -10.58 5.26 1.95
N LYS A 87 -11.48 4.96 1.02
CA LYS A 87 -12.15 6.00 0.22
C LYS A 87 -13.11 6.86 1.03
N ASN A 88 -13.57 6.36 2.18
CA ASN A 88 -14.54 7.01 3.04
C ASN A 88 -13.90 7.59 4.33
N PHE A 89 -12.57 7.77 4.31
CA PHE A 89 -11.73 8.18 5.45
C PHE A 89 -11.54 9.70 5.57
#